data_AF-A0A7W1RS22-F1
#
_entry.id   AF-A0A7W1RS22-F1
#
_cell.length_a   1.000
_cell.length_b   1.000
_cell.length_c   1.000
_cell.angle_alpha   90.00
_cell.angle_beta   90.00
_cell.angle_gamma   90.00
#
_symmetry.space_group_name_H-M   'P 1'
#
loop_
_entity.id
_entity.type
_entity.pdbx_description
1 polymer ?
#
loop_
_entity_poly.entity_id
_entity_poly.type
_entity_poly.pdbx_seq_one_letter_code
_entity_poly.pdbx_strand_id
1 'polypeptide(L)' 'MRVLSADEATALALCAGEDGLPGEVDVGLVDPVAAGDVLLVHAGVALTRLDAREAVLA' A
#
# COMPACT_ATOMS: atom_id res chain seq x y z
N MET A 1 3.80 2.55 -3.49
CA MET A 1 3.19 1.23 -3.74
C MET A 1 1.68 1.39 -3.86
N ARG A 2 1.04 0.90 -4.91
CA ARG A 2 -0.43 1.02 -5.10
C ARG A 2 -1.15 -0.26 -4.69
N VAL A 3 -2.18 -0.16 -3.85
CA VAL A 3 -2.98 -1.30 -3.41
C VAL A 3 -3.82 -1.84 -4.57
N LEU A 4 -3.71 -3.14 -4.83
CA LEU A 4 -4.53 -3.90 -5.78
C LEU A 4 -5.71 -4.58 -5.07
N SER A 5 -5.45 -5.17 -3.91
CA SER A 5 -6.44 -5.81 -3.04
C SER A 5 -5.92 -5.87 -1.60
N ALA A 6 -6.83 -5.95 -0.62
CA ALA A 6 -6.49 -6.10 0.79
C ALA A 6 -7.31 -7.22 1.43
N ASP A 7 -6.71 -7.90 2.40
CA ASP A 7 -7.35 -8.89 3.25
C ASP A 7 -7.35 -8.40 4.70
N GLU A 8 -8.52 -7.96 5.16
CA GLU A 8 -8.73 -7.43 6.51
C GLU A 8 -8.48 -8.48 7.60
N ALA A 9 -8.60 -9.78 7.29
CA ALA A 9 -8.39 -10.83 8.29
C ALA A 9 -6.92 -11.03 8.63
N THR A 10 -6.02 -10.74 7.68
CA THR A 10 -4.57 -10.92 7.82
C THR A 10 -3.81 -9.61 7.92
N ALA A 11 -4.46 -8.46 7.69
CA ALA A 11 -3.82 -7.15 7.58
C ALA A 11 -2.73 -7.12 6.51
N LEU A 12 -2.96 -7.83 5.40
CA LEU A 12 -2.06 -7.89 4.25
C LEU A 12 -2.73 -7.31 3.01
N ALA A 13 -1.95 -6.61 2.20
CA ALA A 13 -2.38 -6.08 0.92
C ALA A 13 -1.45 -6.52 -0.21
N LEU A 14 -2.04 -6.92 -1.33
CA LEU A 14 -1.30 -7.08 -2.58
C LEU A 14 -1.15 -5.70 -3.21
N CYS A 15 0.09 -5.27 -3.43
CA CYS A 15 0.40 -3.96 -3.96
C CYS A 15 1.31 -4.05 -5.20
N ALA A 16 1.24 -3.08 -6.10
CA ALA A 16 2.17 -2.95 -7.21
C ALA A 16 3.12 -1.77 -7.03
N GLY A 17 4.39 -1.98 -7.36
CA GLY A 17 5.39 -0.92 -7.54
C GLY A 17 5.28 -0.23 -8.91
N GLU A 18 6.19 0.68 -9.20
CA GLU A 18 6.27 1.35 -10.51
C GLU A 18 6.63 0.40 -11.65
N ASP A 19 7.30 -0.70 -11.34
CA ASP A 19 7.61 -1.79 -12.27
C ASP A 19 6.38 -2.66 -12.61
N GLY A 20 5.26 -2.43 -11.93
CA GLY A 20 4.02 -3.17 -12.09
C GLY A 20 4.06 -4.59 -11.50
N LEU A 21 5.15 -4.98 -10.80
CA LEU A 21 5.23 -6.28 -10.18
C LEU A 21 4.45 -6.29 -8.85
N PRO A 22 3.61 -7.30 -8.62
CA PRO A 22 2.87 -7.41 -7.37
C PRO A 22 3.79 -7.90 -6.24
N GLY A 23 3.61 -7.31 -5.06
CA GLY A 23 4.25 -7.69 -3.81
C GLY A 23 3.28 -7.56 -2.64
N GLU A 24 3.42 -8.45 -1.66
CA GLU A 24 2.64 -8.42 -0.43
C GLU A 24 3.20 -7.37 0.54
N VAL A 25 2.30 -6.63 1.17
CA VAL A 25 2.62 -5.53 2.09
C VAL A 25 1.77 -5.70 3.35
N ASP A 26 2.42 -5.64 4.52
CA ASP A 26 1.74 -5.53 5.82
C ASP A 26 1.14 -4.14 5.97
N VAL A 27 -0.16 -4.08 6.19
CA VAL A 27 -0.94 -2.84 6.29
C VAL A 27 -1.53 -2.61 7.68
N GLY A 28 -1.17 -3.43 8.68
CA GLY A 28 -1.77 -3.38 10.02
C GLY A 28 -1.57 -2.06 10.77
N LEU A 29 -0.58 -1.24 10.37
CA LEU A 29 -0.36 0.09 10.93
C LEU A 29 -1.28 1.18 10.34
N VAL A 30 -1.85 0.93 9.17
CA VAL A 30 -2.59 1.93 8.38
C VAL A 30 -3.99 1.47 7.99
N ASP A 31 -4.40 0.28 8.43
CA ASP A 31 -5.73 -0.27 8.20
C ASP A 31 -6.85 0.68 8.69
N PRO A 32 -7.98 0.74 7.97
CA PRO A 32 -8.27 0.02 6.73
C PRO A 32 -7.67 0.68 5.48
N VAL A 33 -7.31 -0.14 4.49
CA VAL A 33 -6.89 0.30 3.13
C VAL A 33 -7.81 -0.27 2.04
N ALA A 34 -7.90 0.42 0.91
CA ALA A 34 -8.71 0.01 -0.23
C ALA A 34 -7.91 -0.06 -1.53
N ALA A 35 -8.41 -0.83 -2.51
CA ALA A 35 -7.82 -0.86 -3.85
C ALA A 35 -7.74 0.56 -4.44
N GLY A 36 -6.56 0.92 -4.93
CA GLY A 36 -6.26 2.25 -5.46
C GLY A 36 -5.51 3.16 -4.48
N ASP A 37 -5.51 2.87 -3.18
CA ASP A 37 -4.69 3.62 -2.21
C ASP A 37 -3.21 3.54 -2.57
N VAL A 38 -2.48 4.63 -2.29
CA VAL A 38 -1.04 4.69 -2.48
C VAL A 38 -0.40 4.70 -1.10
N LEU A 39 0.52 3.76 -0.88
CA LEU A 39 1.20 3.54 0.38
C LEU A 39 2.68 3.87 0.26
N LEU A 40 3.21 4.53 1.30
CA LEU A 40 4.63 4.57 1.57
C LEU A 40 5.01 3.27 2.29
N VAL A 41 5.88 2.48 1.66
CA VAL A 41 6.26 1.15 2.14
C VAL A 41 7.76 1.10 2.38
N HIS A 42 8.16 0.55 3.51
CA HIS A 42 9.56 0.26 3.82
C HIS A 42 9.67 -1.16 4.37
N ALA A 43 10.58 -1.95 3.78
CA ALA A 43 10.83 -3.34 4.19
C ALA A 43 9.55 -4.22 4.25
N GLY A 44 8.61 -4.00 3.32
CA GLY A 44 7.36 -4.78 3.25
C GLY A 44 6.23 -4.31 4.17
N VAL A 45 6.41 -3.23 4.93
CA VAL A 45 5.39 -2.67 5.84
C VAL A 45 4.96 -1.29 5.37
N ALA A 46 3.65 -1.04 5.34
CA ALA A 46 3.07 0.26 5.05
C ALA A 46 3.18 1.18 6.27
N LEU A 47 3.77 2.36 6.06
CA LEU A 47 3.99 3.36 7.11
C LEU A 47 2.90 4.43 7.12
N THR A 48 2.40 4.81 5.94
CA THR A 48 1.30 5.77 5.79
C THR A 48 0.60 5.59 4.44
N ARG A 49 -0.66 6.04 4.37
CA ARG A 49 -1.34 6.35 3.11
C ARG A 49 -0.84 7.71 2.61
N LEU A 50 -0.59 7.81 1.31
CA LEU A 50 -0.26 9.05 0.63
C LEU A 50 -1.51 9.59 -0.03
N ASP A 51 -1.80 10.85 0.21
CA ASP A 51 -2.85 11.55 -0.54
C ASP A 51 -2.36 11.85 -1.97
N ALA A 52 -3.29 12.03 -2.90
CA ALA A 52 -2.97 12.31 -4.31
C ALA A 52 -2.06 13.55 -4.51
N ARG A 53 -2.00 14.46 -3.53
CA ARG A 53 -1.11 15.63 -3.55
C ARG A 53 0.32 15.30 -3.13
N GLU A 54 0.52 14.31 -2.27
CA GLU A 54 1.82 13.89 -1.75
C GLU A 54 2.50 12.90 -2.70
N ALA A 55 1.72 12.04 -3.36
CA ALA A 55 2.21 11.04 -4.32
C ALA A 55 2.84 11.64 -5.60
N VAL A 56 2.59 12.92 -5.91
CA VAL A 56 3.17 13.62 -7.08
C VAL A 56 4.56 14.19 -6.79
N LEU A 57 4.95 14.28 -5.51
CA LEU A 57 6.22 14.87 -5.07
C LEU A 57 7.26 13.83 -4.60
N ALA A 58 6.87 12.55 -4.52
CA ALA A 58 7.67 11.44 -4.01
C ALA A 58 8.38 10.67 -5.13
#